data_AF-A0A358MAD1-F1
#
_entry.id   AF-A0A358MAD1-F1
#
_cell.length_a   1.000
_cell.length_b   1.000
_cell.length_c   1.000
_cell.angle_alpha   90.00
_cell.angle_beta   90.00
_cell.angle_gamma   90.00
#
_symmetry.space_group_name_H-M   'P 1'
#
loop_
_entity.id
_entity.type
_entity.pdbx_description
1 polymer ?
#
loop_
_entity_poly.entity_id
_entity_poly.type
_entity_poly.pdbx_seq_one_letter_code
_entity_poly.pdbx_strand_id
1 'polypeptide(L)'
;HFFITFDTKNPLVQIADWLKTRYPDEMTVVMQHWFDGLKVTDDGFFITLNFGDQPEPLYIPYDAIKTFVDPSVEFGLRFETHDSDEEDDSDEDDDPPPSSPTDKTKGDGQVVQLDRFRKS
;
A
#
# COMPACT_ATOMS: atom_id res chain seq x y z
N HIS A 1 7.04 -6.13 -13.84
CA HIS A 1 7.75 -5.44 -12.74
C HIS A 1 6.73 -4.54 -12.09
N PHE A 2 6.78 -4.34 -10.78
CA PHE A 2 5.79 -3.55 -10.06
C PHE A 2 6.39 -2.23 -9.58
N PHE A 3 5.62 -1.15 -9.66
CA PHE A 3 5.92 0.10 -8.99
C PHE A 3 4.97 0.24 -7.80
N ILE A 4 5.52 0.37 -6.61
CA ILE A 4 4.74 0.53 -5.38
C ILE A 4 5.15 1.84 -4.74
N THR A 5 4.22 2.79 -4.69
CA THR A 5 4.40 4.07 -3.98
C THR A 5 3.74 3.96 -2.61
N PHE A 6 4.45 4.33 -1.56
CA PHE A 6 3.96 4.31 -0.19
C PHE A 6 4.37 5.55 0.60
N ASP A 7 3.60 5.86 1.64
CA ASP A 7 3.84 6.94 2.59
C ASP A 7 4.95 6.55 3.56
N THR A 8 6.07 7.29 3.57
CA THR A 8 7.22 7.00 4.44
C THR A 8 7.02 7.50 5.87
N LYS A 9 6.02 8.36 6.11
CA LYS A 9 5.66 8.88 7.44
C LYS A 9 4.78 7.94 8.23
N ASN A 10 4.17 6.93 7.59
CA ASN A 10 3.39 5.93 8.30
C ASN A 10 4.26 5.29 9.41
N PRO A 11 3.79 5.29 10.68
CA PRO A 11 4.61 4.88 11.82
C PRO A 11 5.01 3.40 11.79
N LEU A 12 4.26 2.57 11.06
CA LEU A 12 4.53 1.15 10.92
C LEU A 12 5.55 0.84 9.81
N VAL A 13 5.86 1.81 8.93
CA VAL A 13 6.89 1.64 7.88
C VAL A 13 8.27 1.54 8.51
N GLN A 14 8.98 0.46 8.19
CA GLN A 14 10.36 0.23 8.61
C GLN A 14 11.27 0.26 7.38
N ILE A 15 12.02 1.33 7.25
CA ILE A 15 13.07 1.54 6.24
C ILE A 15 14.23 2.24 6.92
N ALA A 16 15.43 2.18 6.33
CA ALA A 16 16.61 2.85 6.88
C ALA A 16 16.40 4.37 7.05
N ASP A 17 16.98 4.96 8.11
CA ASP A 17 16.80 6.39 8.44
C ASP A 17 17.24 7.33 7.30
N TRP A 18 18.28 6.92 6.57
CA TRP A 18 18.77 7.68 5.44
C TRP A 18 17.78 7.68 4.26
N LEU A 19 17.00 6.60 4.09
CA LEU A 19 15.91 6.54 3.12
C LEU A 19 14.75 7.45 3.57
N LYS A 20 14.37 7.45 4.85
CA LYS A 20 13.36 8.39 5.38
C LYS A 20 13.79 9.84 5.20
N THR A 21 15.07 10.15 5.45
CA THR A 21 15.61 11.51 5.27
C THR A 21 15.61 11.93 3.80
N ARG A 22 15.93 11.00 2.89
CA ARG A 22 15.97 11.25 1.44
C ARG A 22 14.58 11.34 0.81
N TYR A 23 13.63 10.58 1.34
CA TYR A 23 12.24 10.46 0.88
C TYR A 23 11.30 10.74 2.06
N PRO A 24 11.12 12.00 2.46
CA PRO A 24 10.45 12.35 3.72
C PRO A 24 8.92 12.22 3.69
N ASP A 25 8.32 12.18 2.51
CA ASP A 25 6.86 12.13 2.33
C ASP A 25 6.42 10.79 1.73
N GLU A 26 6.90 10.48 0.52
CA GLU A 26 6.53 9.28 -0.21
C GLU A 26 7.74 8.68 -0.90
N MET A 27 7.71 7.36 -1.09
CA MET A 27 8.76 6.62 -1.78
C MET A 27 8.14 5.62 -2.74
N THR A 28 8.71 5.54 -3.95
CA THR A 28 8.34 4.50 -4.94
C THR A 28 9.47 3.49 -5.07
N VAL A 29 9.15 2.22 -4.83
CA VAL A 29 10.06 1.09 -5.04
C VAL A 29 9.68 0.32 -6.29
N VAL A 30 10.68 -0.26 -6.95
CA VAL A 30 10.50 -1.06 -8.17
C VAL A 30 10.86 -2.51 -7.88
N MET A 31 9.85 -3.39 -7.89
CA MET A 31 10.03 -4.83 -7.78
C MET A 31 10.24 -5.41 -9.18
N GLN A 32 11.50 -5.61 -9.54
CA GLN A 32 11.92 -6.10 -10.86
C GLN A 32 12.77 -7.37 -10.76
N HIS A 33 13.85 -7.46 -11.55
CA HIS A 33 14.71 -8.64 -11.71
C HIS A 33 15.36 -9.14 -10.42
N TRP A 34 15.59 -8.27 -9.44
CA TRP A 34 16.20 -8.65 -8.18
C TRP A 34 15.47 -8.03 -7.00
N PHE A 35 15.04 -8.90 -6.11
CA PHE A 35 14.61 -8.65 -4.76
C PHE A 35 14.94 -9.93 -3.97
N ASP A 36 15.05 -9.81 -2.66
CA ASP A 36 15.23 -10.96 -1.78
C ASP A 36 14.34 -10.84 -0.54
N GLY A 37 14.17 -11.93 0.20
CA GLY A 37 13.46 -11.92 1.47
C GLY A 37 12.00 -11.48 1.38
N LEU A 38 11.36 -11.61 0.21
CA LEU A 38 9.95 -11.28 0.05
C LEU A 38 9.10 -12.19 0.95
N LYS A 39 8.51 -11.60 1.99
CA LYS A 39 7.58 -12.27 2.89
C LYS A 39 6.32 -11.44 3.01
N VAL A 40 5.22 -11.99 2.50
CA VAL A 40 3.89 -11.40 2.59
C VAL A 40 3.21 -11.87 3.88
N THR A 41 2.58 -10.94 4.59
CA THR A 41 1.79 -11.18 5.80
C THR A 41 0.40 -10.58 5.63
N ASP A 42 -0.47 -10.74 6.62
CA ASP A 42 -1.83 -10.17 6.56
C ASP A 42 -1.82 -8.63 6.58
N ASP A 43 -0.85 -8.02 7.27
CA ASP A 43 -0.80 -6.56 7.48
C ASP A 43 0.15 -5.81 6.51
N GLY A 44 0.91 -6.52 5.69
CA GLY A 44 1.95 -5.91 4.87
C GLY A 44 2.94 -6.91 4.27
N PHE A 45 4.10 -6.41 3.87
CA PHE A 45 5.16 -7.27 3.34
C PHE A 45 6.56 -6.77 3.70
N PHE A 46 7.46 -7.74 3.88
CA PHE A 46 8.89 -7.55 3.98
C PHE A 46 9.55 -7.78 2.63
N ILE A 47 10.56 -6.99 2.30
CA ILE A 47 11.35 -7.16 1.08
C ILE A 47 12.75 -6.54 1.28
N THR A 48 13.76 -7.12 0.65
CA THR A 48 15.09 -6.51 0.54
C THR A 48 15.31 -6.02 -0.89
N LEU A 49 15.67 -4.75 -1.04
CA LEU A 49 15.97 -4.10 -2.32
C LEU A 49 17.33 -3.45 -2.29
N ASN A 50 17.97 -3.31 -3.45
CA ASN A 50 19.24 -2.60 -3.56
C ASN A 50 19.01 -1.11 -3.79
N PHE A 51 19.68 -0.29 -2.99
CA PHE A 51 19.78 1.14 -3.18
C PHE A 51 21.25 1.51 -3.45
N GLY A 52 21.58 1.66 -4.74
CA GLY A 52 22.98 1.60 -5.16
C GLY A 52 23.53 0.18 -4.99
N ASP A 53 24.66 0.03 -4.30
CA ASP A 53 25.28 -1.27 -4.01
C ASP A 53 24.96 -1.78 -2.59
N GLN A 54 23.98 -1.18 -1.91
CA GLN A 54 23.59 -1.54 -0.55
C GLN A 54 22.21 -2.21 -0.54
N PRO A 55 22.11 -3.50 -0.14
CA PRO A 55 20.83 -4.15 0.10
C PRO A 55 20.22 -3.62 1.40
N GLU A 56 18.98 -3.13 1.32
CA GLU A 56 18.25 -2.61 2.46
C GLU A 56 16.95 -3.41 2.67
N PRO A 57 16.72 -3.94 3.87
CA PRO A 57 15.44 -4.53 4.23
C PRO A 57 14.40 -3.44 4.44
N LEU A 58 13.19 -3.71 3.99
CA LEU A 58 12.03 -2.82 4.06
C LEU A 58 10.86 -3.62 4.61
N TYR A 59 10.07 -3.00 5.47
CA TYR A 59 8.72 -3.44 5.81
C TYR A 59 7.72 -2.35 5.42
N ILE A 60 6.76 -2.73 4.58
CA ILE A 60 5.74 -1.83 4.05
C ILE A 60 4.37 -2.40 4.44
N PRO A 61 3.64 -1.77 5.38
CA PRO A 61 2.26 -2.13 5.70
C PRO A 61 1.35 -1.75 4.53
N TYR A 62 0.26 -2.50 4.35
CA TYR A 62 -0.67 -2.25 3.23
C TYR A 62 -1.32 -0.86 3.30
N ASP A 63 -1.62 -0.39 4.50
CA ASP A 63 -2.23 0.94 4.73
C ASP A 63 -1.29 2.10 4.37
N ALA A 64 0.02 1.86 4.23
CA ALA A 64 0.94 2.88 3.74
C ALA A 64 0.96 2.97 2.20
N ILE A 65 0.43 1.98 1.47
CA ILE A 65 0.48 1.96 0.00
C ILE A 65 -0.46 3.03 -0.56
N LYS A 66 0.09 3.93 -1.38
CA LYS A 66 -0.64 4.97 -2.10
C LYS A 66 -0.95 4.56 -3.53
N THR A 67 0.00 3.90 -4.21
CA THR A 67 -0.18 3.45 -5.59
C THR A 67 0.49 2.10 -5.82
N PHE A 68 -0.17 1.23 -6.59
CA PHE A 68 0.40 0.01 -7.15
C PHE A 68 0.25 0.02 -8.67
N VAL A 69 1.32 -0.22 -9.42
CA VAL A 69 1.29 -0.20 -10.90
C VAL A 69 1.99 -1.42 -11.46
N ASP A 70 1.33 -2.11 -12.39
CA ASP A 70 1.91 -3.16 -13.25
C ASP A 70 1.81 -2.76 -14.73
N PRO A 71 2.92 -2.28 -15.35
CA PRO A 71 2.91 -1.89 -16.75
C PRO A 71 2.75 -3.05 -17.74
N SER A 72 3.03 -4.29 -17.33
CA SER A 72 2.96 -5.45 -18.23
C SER A 72 1.54 -5.77 -18.68
N VAL A 73 0.54 -5.31 -17.92
CA VAL A 73 -0.88 -5.48 -18.21
C VAL A 73 -1.64 -4.14 -18.19
N GLU A 74 -0.90 -3.03 -18.29
CA GLU A 74 -1.44 -1.66 -18.27
C GLU A 74 -2.39 -1.36 -17.10
N PHE A 75 -2.06 -1.89 -15.91
CA PHE A 75 -2.89 -1.84 -14.72
C PHE A 75 -2.30 -0.95 -13.62
N GLY A 76 -3.17 -0.21 -12.92
CA GLY A 76 -2.80 0.57 -11.75
C GLY A 76 -3.94 0.70 -10.74
N LEU A 77 -3.59 0.69 -9.46
CA LEU A 77 -4.45 1.00 -8.33
C LEU A 77 -3.92 2.24 -7.63
N ARG A 78 -4.82 3.15 -7.24
CA ARG A 78 -4.56 4.26 -6.35
C ARG A 78 -5.42 4.09 -5.10
N PHE A 79 -4.79 4.18 -3.95
CA PHE A 79 -5.46 4.10 -2.66
C PHE A 79 -5.58 5.50 -2.08
N GLU A 80 -6.76 5.80 -1.54
CA GLU A 80 -7.01 7.02 -0.79
C GLU A 80 -7.00 6.66 0.69
N THR A 81 -6.11 7.31 1.46
CA THR A 81 -6.11 7.19 2.92
C THR A 81 -7.38 7.85 3.42
N HIS A 82 -8.37 7.04 3.80
CA HIS A 82 -9.47 7.49 4.61
C HIS A 82 -8.93 7.56 6.03
N ASP A 83 -8.73 8.77 6.56
CA ASP A 83 -8.46 8.96 7.98
C ASP A 83 -9.73 8.54 8.73
N SER A 84 -9.82 7.26 9.05
CA SER A 84 -10.86 6.73 9.93
C SER A 84 -10.52 7.07 11.37
N ASP A 85 -10.66 8.34 11.73
CA ASP A 85 -10.96 8.74 13.10
C ASP A 85 -12.43 8.41 13.40
N GLU A 86 -12.82 7.13 13.28
CA GLU A 86 -14.11 6.67 13.79
C GLU A 86 -13.89 6.10 15.19
N GLU A 87 -14.10 7.00 16.15
CA GLU A 87 -14.26 6.72 17.57
C GLU A 87 -15.28 5.59 17.79
N ASP A 88 -14.93 4.73 18.74
CA ASP A 88 -15.77 3.74 19.40
C ASP A 88 -17.10 4.36 19.86
N ASP A 89 -18.22 3.89 19.32
CA ASP A 89 -19.53 4.06 19.96
C ASP A 89 -20.24 2.71 20.01
N SER A 90 -20.40 2.24 21.24
CA SER A 90 -21.08 1.03 21.64
C SER A 90 -22.61 1.19 21.64
N ASP A 91 -23.27 0.03 21.57
CA ASP A 91 -24.57 -0.31 22.17
C ASP A 91 -25.86 -0.38 21.30
N GLU A 92 -26.31 -1.64 21.22
CA GLU A 92 -27.67 -2.18 21.50
C GLU A 92 -28.67 -2.54 20.36
N ASP A 93 -29.21 -3.74 20.57
CA ASP A 93 -30.02 -4.67 19.77
C ASP A 93 -31.31 -4.17 19.10
N ASP A 94 -31.61 -4.71 17.90
CA ASP A 94 -32.90 -5.37 17.60
C ASP A 94 -32.77 -6.34 16.38
N ASP A 95 -33.23 -7.59 16.51
CA ASP A 95 -33.09 -8.72 15.55
C ASP A 95 -34.39 -8.87 14.66
N PRO A 96 -34.54 -9.81 13.69
CA PRO A 96 -34.67 -9.52 12.25
C PRO A 96 -36.05 -10.03 11.66
N PRO A 97 -36.36 -10.07 10.33
CA PRO A 97 -35.74 -11.00 9.36
C PRO A 97 -35.81 -10.48 7.87
N PRO A 98 -35.68 -11.31 6.81
CA PRO A 98 -34.44 -11.47 6.07
C PRO A 98 -34.57 -11.05 4.58
N SER A 99 -33.47 -10.65 3.96
CA SER A 99 -33.06 -11.05 2.58
C SER A 99 -32.06 -10.05 2.02
N SER A 100 -30.80 -10.44 2.05
CA SER A 100 -29.82 -10.40 0.95
C SER A 100 -28.44 -10.56 1.58
N PRO A 101 -27.53 -11.34 0.99
CA PRO A 101 -26.21 -11.50 1.58
C PRO A 101 -25.52 -10.14 1.58
N THR A 102 -25.28 -9.64 2.79
CA THR A 102 -24.27 -8.65 3.11
C THR A 102 -22.93 -9.10 2.54
N ASP A 103 -22.31 -8.22 1.76
CA ASP A 103 -20.86 -8.11 1.78
C ASP A 103 -20.55 -6.65 2.16
N LYS A 104 -20.38 -6.43 3.47
CA LYS A 104 -19.74 -5.23 4.00
C LYS A 104 -18.25 -5.50 3.99
N THR A 105 -17.49 -4.45 3.70
CA THR A 105 -16.04 -4.25 3.93
C THR A 105 -15.13 -4.60 2.76
N LYS A 106 -14.73 -3.58 2.00
CA LYS A 106 -13.32 -3.31 1.68
C LYS A 106 -13.19 -1.95 1.00
N GLY A 107 -12.24 -1.14 1.48
CA GLY A 107 -11.98 0.21 0.97
C GLY A 107 -11.86 0.23 -0.55
N ASP A 108 -12.61 1.14 -1.18
CA ASP A 108 -12.64 1.32 -2.62
C ASP A 108 -11.30 1.93 -3.09
N GLY A 109 -10.37 1.06 -3.48
CA GLY A 109 -9.20 1.48 -4.26
C GLY A 109 -9.64 1.92 -5.66
N GLN A 110 -9.21 3.10 -6.10
CA GLN A 110 -9.52 3.60 -7.44
C GLN A 110 -8.61 2.92 -8.48
N VAL A 111 -9.21 2.17 -9.40
CA VAL A 111 -8.49 1.60 -10.56
C VAL A 111 -8.22 2.71 -11.58
N VAL A 112 -6.95 2.92 -11.96
CA VAL A 112 -6.54 3.93 -12.95
C VAL A 112 -5.78 3.28 -14.11
N GLN A 113 -6.13 3.65 -15.35
CA GLN A 113 -5.44 3.23 -16.56
C GLN A 113 -4.16 4.05 -16.79
N LEU A 114 -3.05 3.39 -17.15
CA LEU A 114 -1.68 3.95 -17.19
C LEU A 114 -1.51 5.18 -18.09
N ASP A 115 -2.34 5.37 -19.11
CA ASP A 115 -2.18 6.45 -20.09
C ASP A 115 -2.22 7.86 -19.49
N ARG A 116 -2.80 8.04 -18.29
CA ARG A 116 -2.78 9.35 -17.60
C ARG A 116 -1.40 9.82 -17.15
N PHE A 117 -0.43 8.92 -16.97
CA PHE A 117 0.89 9.25 -16.40
C PHE A 117 1.97 9.57 -17.44
N ARG A 118 1.73 9.30 -18.73
CA ARG A 118 2.72 9.48 -19.81
C ARG A 118 2.84 10.91 -20.36
N LYS A 119 2.18 11.91 -19.76
CA LYS A 119 2.35 13.31 -20.18
C LYS A 119 3.43 14.00 -19.34
N SER A 120 4.63 14.10 -19.91
CA SER A 120 5.62 15.12 -19.61
C SER A 120 6.23 15.67 -20.90
#